data_AF-A0A7L9BNY7-F1
#
_entry.id   AF-A0A7L9BNY7-F1
#
_cell.length_a   1.000
_cell.length_b   1.000
_cell.length_c   1.000
_cell.angle_alpha   90.00
_cell.angle_beta   90.00
_cell.angle_gamma   90.00
#
_symmetry.space_group_name_H-M   'P 1'
#
loop_
_entity.id
_entity.type
_entity.pdbx_description
1 polymer ?
#
loop_
_entity_poly.entity_id
_entity_poly.type
_entity_poly.pdbx_seq_one_letter_code
_entity_poly.pdbx_strand_id
1 'polypeptide(L)'
;MSPSPTPHARPRSAREAVSAFTGLSWAAAGACVLASAVTIWGVWRIGQASVLRSPEIASDGPDDEAQRKRHAEAMESRVEQIKGRSMFFIPPPPPRPAPPRPAPPPVVDPGPPPPPPPPSTYGGPSILGIASDRVWFNDGKPRTIGDEEVDGVRVLAVNPPWDVRVRWRNAEFTVSLFDRDKVVYPAKPADTKPADPKPADDPAPGASPTPEPPASPASESSGATNGTPDLPKPPAPTDPSGPEKPPAEPGGPAPANESTTDTPPMPPTSPPAEDPTR
;
A
#
# COMPACT_ATOMS: atom_id res chain seq x y z
N MET A 1 51.86 24.25 80.12
CA MET A 1 50.42 24.37 80.37
C MET A 1 50.11 25.86 80.54
N SER A 2 49.82 26.54 79.42
CA SER A 2 49.40 27.95 79.37
C SER A 2 48.51 28.12 78.13
N PRO A 3 47.27 28.62 78.28
CA PRO A 3 46.34 28.82 77.17
C PRO A 3 46.37 30.24 76.60
N SER A 4 45.78 30.40 75.40
CA SER A 4 45.35 31.64 74.69
C SER A 4 46.22 32.08 73.50
N PRO A 5 45.71 32.85 72.51
CA PRO A 5 44.38 33.50 72.44
C PRO A 5 43.57 33.30 71.14
N THR A 6 42.26 33.43 71.28
CA THR A 6 41.22 33.45 70.23
C THR A 6 41.23 34.78 69.45
N PRO A 7 41.11 34.79 68.11
CA PRO A 7 41.03 36.03 67.34
C PRO A 7 39.60 36.62 67.30
N HIS A 8 39.52 37.91 67.61
CA HIS A 8 38.32 38.74 67.59
C HIS A 8 37.79 38.99 66.16
N ALA A 9 36.46 38.93 66.03
CA ALA A 9 35.71 39.30 64.83
C ALA A 9 35.77 40.81 64.57
N ARG A 10 36.05 41.20 63.32
CA ARG A 10 36.03 42.60 62.86
C ARG A 10 34.61 43.05 62.43
N PRO A 11 34.21 44.30 62.72
CA PRO A 11 32.93 44.85 62.28
C PRO A 11 32.92 45.13 60.77
N ARG A 12 31.81 44.76 60.11
CA ARG A 12 31.56 45.06 58.68
C ARG A 12 31.23 46.55 58.51
N SER A 13 31.89 47.15 57.52
CA SER A 13 31.83 48.56 57.12
C SER A 13 30.45 48.97 56.57
N ALA A 14 29.91 50.07 57.11
CA ALA A 14 28.66 50.72 56.72
C ALA A 14 28.82 51.66 55.50
N ARG A 15 29.11 51.12 54.31
CA ARG A 15 29.30 51.94 53.08
C ARG A 15 28.52 51.47 51.83
N GLU A 16 27.45 50.69 51.97
CA GLU A 16 26.61 50.27 50.84
C GLU A 16 25.13 50.64 51.05
N ALA A 17 24.79 51.94 51.07
CA ALA A 17 23.38 52.35 51.21
C ALA A 17 22.99 53.59 50.37
N VAL A 18 23.73 53.96 49.33
CA VAL A 18 23.35 55.11 48.49
C VAL A 18 23.63 54.87 47.01
N SER A 19 22.89 53.96 46.36
CA SER A 19 22.88 53.86 44.88
C SER A 19 21.66 53.13 44.28
N ALA A 20 20.48 53.20 44.89
CA ALA A 20 19.32 52.40 44.44
C ALA A 20 18.02 53.19 44.20
N PHE A 21 18.07 54.45 43.74
CA PHE A 21 16.84 55.24 43.57
C PHE A 21 16.69 56.11 42.31
N THR A 22 17.35 55.78 41.19
CA THR A 22 17.17 56.53 39.91
C THR A 22 16.63 55.71 38.74
N GLY A 23 16.42 54.40 38.88
CA GLY A 23 15.96 53.54 37.76
C GLY A 23 14.45 53.41 37.56
N LEU A 24 13.61 53.77 38.54
CA LEU A 24 12.17 53.41 38.52
C LEU A 24 11.26 54.47 37.88
N SER A 25 11.76 55.67 37.56
CA SER A 25 10.90 56.78 37.10
C SER A 25 10.57 56.77 35.60
N TRP A 26 11.36 56.09 34.76
CA TRP A 26 11.17 56.14 33.30
C TRP A 26 10.16 55.10 32.77
N ALA A 27 9.99 53.98 33.48
CA ALA A 27 9.04 52.94 33.08
C ALA A 27 7.57 53.40 33.20
N ALA A 28 7.25 54.21 34.21
CA ALA A 28 5.89 54.72 34.41
C ALA A 28 5.46 55.72 33.33
N ALA A 29 6.37 56.57 32.85
CA ALA A 29 6.09 57.55 31.81
C ALA A 29 5.78 56.87 30.45
N GLY A 30 6.48 55.78 30.12
CA GLY A 30 6.25 55.03 28.88
C GLY A 30 4.86 54.39 28.80
N ALA A 31 4.33 53.89 29.92
CA ALA A 31 3.03 53.22 29.94
C ALA A 31 1.85 54.18 29.65
N CYS A 32 1.92 55.43 30.09
CA CYS A 32 0.86 56.42 29.86
C CYS A 32 0.74 56.84 28.38
N VAL A 33 1.84 56.85 27.63
CA VAL A 33 1.84 57.25 26.21
C VAL A 33 1.21 56.16 25.33
N LEU A 34 1.47 54.89 25.63
CA LEU A 34 0.87 53.78 24.88
C LEU A 34 -0.65 53.68 25.11
N ALA A 35 -1.11 53.88 26.34
CA ALA A 35 -2.54 53.84 26.65
C ALA A 35 -3.34 54.93 25.91
N SER A 36 -2.76 56.11 25.72
CA SER A 36 -3.41 57.22 25.01
C SER A 36 -3.40 57.05 23.49
N ALA A 37 -2.39 56.40 22.91
CA ALA A 37 -2.37 56.09 21.47
C ALA A 37 -3.49 55.09 21.07
N VAL A 38 -3.75 54.08 21.92
CA VAL A 38 -4.77 53.06 21.64
C VAL A 38 -6.19 53.64 21.66
N THR A 39 -6.49 54.56 22.56
CA THR A 39 -7.83 55.17 22.65
C THR A 39 -8.11 56.10 21.47
N ILE A 40 -7.13 56.87 21.02
CA ILE A 40 -7.26 57.75 19.85
C ILE A 40 -7.54 56.94 18.58
N TRP A 41 -6.87 55.79 18.41
CA TRP A 41 -7.12 54.91 17.27
C TRP A 41 -8.55 54.36 17.27
N GLY A 42 -9.06 53.91 18.42
CA GLY A 42 -10.40 53.35 18.55
C GLY A 42 -11.51 54.34 18.17
N VAL A 43 -11.41 55.59 18.63
CA VAL A 43 -12.40 56.64 18.33
C VAL A 43 -12.44 56.98 16.84
N TRP A 44 -11.29 56.97 16.15
CA TRP A 44 -11.23 57.22 14.71
C TRP A 44 -12.01 56.17 13.89
N ARG A 45 -11.95 54.89 14.27
CA ARG A 45 -12.66 53.80 13.58
C ARG A 45 -14.18 53.91 13.70
N ILE A 46 -14.68 54.34 14.86
CA ILE A 46 -16.13 54.52 15.08
C ILE A 46 -16.63 55.73 14.28
N GLY A 47 -15.87 56.82 14.20
CA GLY A 47 -16.23 58.00 13.41
C GLY A 47 -16.39 57.72 11.91
N GLN A 48 -15.63 56.76 11.34
CA GLN A 48 -15.79 56.40 9.93
C GLN A 48 -17.11 55.68 9.62
N ALA A 49 -17.69 54.95 10.58
CA ALA A 49 -18.97 54.27 10.37
C ALA A 49 -20.15 55.25 10.27
N SER A 50 -20.03 56.44 10.86
CA SER A 50 -21.09 57.45 10.85
C SER A 50 -21.13 58.30 9.58
N VAL A 51 -20.07 58.28 8.77
CA VAL A 51 -20.01 59.01 7.47
C VAL A 51 -20.52 58.14 6.31
N LEU A 52 -20.64 56.82 6.51
CA LEU A 52 -21.35 55.93 5.61
C LEU A 52 -22.86 56.07 5.83
N ARG A 53 -23.41 57.13 5.21
CA ARG A 53 -24.84 57.44 5.03
C ARG A 53 -25.66 56.17 4.80
N SER A 54 -26.76 56.01 5.56
CA SER A 54 -27.81 55.05 5.24
C SER A 54 -28.25 55.23 3.78
N PRO A 55 -28.41 54.15 2.99
CA PRO A 55 -28.89 54.25 1.63
C PRO A 55 -30.34 54.75 1.65
N GLU A 56 -30.51 56.04 1.38
CA GLU A 56 -31.77 56.61 0.96
C GLU A 56 -32.11 56.00 -0.41
N ILE A 57 -33.34 55.51 -0.56
CA ILE A 57 -33.84 54.78 -1.73
C ILE A 57 -33.96 55.76 -2.90
N ALA A 58 -32.84 56.07 -3.54
CA ALA A 58 -32.78 56.79 -4.81
C ALA A 58 -32.39 55.79 -5.90
N SER A 59 -33.38 55.08 -6.42
CA SER A 59 -33.24 54.02 -7.41
C SER A 59 -33.98 54.42 -8.69
N ASP A 60 -33.37 55.34 -9.45
CA ASP A 60 -33.72 55.66 -10.85
C ASP A 60 -32.53 55.41 -11.80
N GLY A 61 -31.71 54.41 -11.48
CA GLY A 61 -30.63 53.93 -12.35
C GLY A 61 -31.14 52.93 -13.41
N PRO A 62 -30.47 52.78 -14.56
CA PRO A 62 -30.83 51.79 -15.59
C PRO A 62 -30.81 50.33 -15.05
N ASP A 63 -30.07 50.07 -13.99
CA ASP A 63 -30.04 48.77 -13.29
C ASP A 63 -31.36 48.46 -12.56
N ASP A 64 -32.14 49.48 -12.21
CA ASP A 64 -33.42 49.32 -11.51
C ASP A 64 -34.51 48.80 -12.46
N GLU A 65 -34.42 49.12 -13.75
CA GLU A 65 -35.33 48.55 -14.76
C GLU A 65 -35.05 47.06 -14.93
N ALA A 66 -33.78 46.66 -14.96
CA ALA A 66 -33.37 45.26 -15.06
C ALA A 66 -33.80 44.46 -13.81
N GLN A 67 -33.65 45.03 -12.61
CA GLN A 67 -34.16 44.40 -11.38
C GLN A 67 -35.69 44.29 -11.39
N ARG A 68 -36.40 45.35 -11.79
CA ARG A 68 -37.87 45.32 -11.90
C ARG A 68 -38.36 44.23 -12.85
N LYS A 69 -37.70 44.05 -14.00
CA LYS A 69 -38.02 42.96 -14.94
C LYS A 69 -37.78 41.58 -14.34
N ARG A 70 -36.64 41.35 -13.67
CA ARG A 70 -36.37 40.07 -12.97
C ARG A 70 -37.41 39.77 -11.89
N HIS A 71 -37.84 40.80 -11.14
CA HIS A 71 -38.89 40.63 -10.15
C HIS A 71 -40.25 40.36 -10.79
N ALA A 72 -40.58 41.01 -11.90
CA ALA A 72 -41.81 40.76 -12.64
C ALA A 72 -41.86 39.32 -13.18
N GLU A 73 -40.78 38.85 -13.82
CA GLU A 73 -40.65 37.47 -14.31
C GLU A 73 -40.76 36.44 -13.17
N ALA A 74 -40.09 36.69 -12.04
CA ALA A 74 -40.17 35.82 -10.87
C ALA A 74 -41.58 35.78 -10.26
N MET A 75 -42.34 36.87 -10.33
CA MET A 75 -43.73 36.91 -9.88
C MET A 75 -44.66 36.18 -10.85
N GLU A 76 -44.45 36.34 -12.16
CA GLU A 76 -45.26 35.67 -13.18
C GLU A 76 -45.17 34.14 -13.06
N SER A 77 -43.96 33.59 -12.90
CA SER A 77 -43.76 32.16 -12.65
C SER A 77 -44.52 31.65 -11.40
N ARG A 78 -44.60 32.46 -10.33
CA ARG A 78 -45.36 32.10 -9.12
C ARG A 78 -46.87 32.16 -9.36
N VAL A 79 -47.34 33.15 -10.13
CA VAL A 79 -48.75 33.26 -10.51
C VAL A 79 -49.16 32.05 -11.34
N GLU A 80 -48.34 31.61 -12.29
CA GLU A 80 -48.58 30.40 -13.09
C GLU A 80 -48.66 29.13 -12.23
N GLN A 81 -47.79 29.00 -11.21
CA GLN A 81 -47.84 27.86 -10.29
C GLN A 81 -49.15 27.80 -9.47
N ILE A 82 -49.77 28.94 -9.20
CA ILE A 82 -51.03 29.03 -8.45
C ILE A 82 -52.23 28.92 -9.39
N LYS A 83 -52.10 29.36 -10.65
CA LYS A 83 -53.16 29.33 -11.67
C LYS A 83 -53.47 27.88 -12.06
N GLY A 84 -54.53 27.34 -11.46
CA GLY A 84 -54.99 25.95 -11.67
C GLY A 84 -54.82 25.04 -10.45
N ARG A 85 -54.13 25.49 -9.41
CA ARG A 85 -54.15 24.84 -8.09
C ARG A 85 -55.24 25.48 -7.24
N SER A 86 -56.35 24.78 -7.04
CA SER A 86 -57.34 25.18 -6.04
C SER A 86 -56.65 25.26 -4.68
N MET A 87 -56.75 26.39 -3.98
CA MET A 87 -56.22 26.55 -2.61
C MET A 87 -56.86 25.55 -1.62
N PHE A 88 -57.94 24.89 -2.01
CA PHE A 88 -58.64 23.88 -1.21
C PHE A 88 -58.28 22.44 -1.59
N PHE A 89 -57.41 22.23 -2.59
CA PHE A 89 -56.93 20.90 -2.95
C PHE A 89 -55.58 20.63 -2.29
N ILE A 90 -55.60 19.84 -1.22
CA ILE A 90 -54.39 19.34 -0.56
C ILE A 90 -53.84 18.21 -1.43
N PRO A 91 -52.65 18.35 -2.05
CA PRO A 91 -52.09 17.26 -2.84
C PRO A 91 -51.88 16.04 -1.93
N PRO A 92 -52.07 14.81 -2.44
CA PRO A 92 -51.74 13.63 -1.67
C PRO A 92 -50.28 13.70 -1.22
N PRO A 93 -49.96 13.22 -0.01
CA PRO A 93 -48.59 13.23 0.49
C PRO A 93 -47.67 12.52 -0.51
N PRO A 94 -46.44 13.02 -0.74
CA PRO A 94 -45.51 12.39 -1.66
C PRO A 94 -45.27 10.93 -1.22
N PRO A 95 -45.09 10.00 -2.18
CA PRO A 95 -44.76 8.64 -1.84
C PRO A 95 -43.49 8.63 -0.98
N ARG A 96 -43.48 7.81 0.07
CA ARG A 96 -42.31 7.68 0.93
C ARG A 96 -41.13 7.18 0.09
N PRO A 97 -39.92 7.74 0.26
CA PRO A 97 -38.75 7.19 -0.39
C PRO A 97 -38.63 5.71 -0.01
N ALA A 98 -38.38 4.86 -1.02
CA ALA A 98 -38.10 3.47 -0.77
C ALA A 98 -36.92 3.35 0.22
N PRO A 99 -36.93 2.37 1.14
CA PRO A 99 -35.78 2.15 2.00
C PRO A 99 -34.52 1.96 1.14
N PRO A 100 -33.37 2.48 1.58
CA PRO A 100 -32.12 2.29 0.87
C PRO A 100 -31.89 0.78 0.70
N ARG A 101 -31.52 0.37 -0.53
CA ARG A 101 -31.12 -1.03 -0.75
C ARG A 101 -29.91 -1.32 0.14
N PRO A 102 -29.81 -2.55 0.69
CA PRO A 102 -28.59 -3.00 1.33
C PRO A 102 -27.39 -2.74 0.40
N ALA A 103 -26.30 -2.21 0.96
CA ALA A 103 -25.08 -2.01 0.19
C ALA A 103 -24.60 -3.37 -0.37
N PRO A 104 -24.15 -3.43 -1.63
CA PRO A 104 -23.49 -4.62 -2.13
C PRO A 104 -22.25 -4.92 -1.26
N PRO A 105 -21.89 -6.20 -1.06
CA PRO A 105 -20.68 -6.53 -0.35
C PRO A 105 -19.48 -5.88 -1.05
N PRO A 106 -18.45 -5.44 -0.29
CA PRO A 106 -17.26 -4.85 -0.89
C PRO A 106 -16.64 -5.87 -1.86
N VAL A 107 -16.42 -5.44 -3.11
CA VAL A 107 -15.63 -6.18 -4.08
C VAL A 107 -14.20 -6.15 -3.57
N VAL A 108 -13.74 -7.27 -3.00
CA VAL A 108 -12.33 -7.45 -2.69
C VAL A 108 -11.64 -7.61 -4.02
N ASP A 109 -10.95 -6.56 -4.46
CA ASP A 109 -10.03 -6.65 -5.59
C ASP A 109 -8.99 -7.72 -5.25
N PRO A 110 -8.92 -8.86 -5.97
CA PRO A 110 -7.85 -9.80 -5.75
C PRO A 110 -6.57 -9.05 -6.12
N GLY A 111 -5.79 -8.68 -5.09
CA GLY A 111 -4.53 -7.99 -5.30
C GLY A 111 -3.63 -8.72 -6.30
N PRO A 112 -2.58 -8.07 -6.81
CA PRO A 112 -1.68 -8.66 -7.78
C PRO A 112 -1.27 -10.07 -7.36
N PRO A 113 -1.24 -11.05 -8.29
CA PRO A 113 -0.81 -12.39 -7.95
C PRO A 113 0.59 -12.33 -7.31
N PRO A 114 0.86 -13.16 -6.29
CA PRO A 114 2.17 -13.18 -5.67
C PRO A 114 3.25 -13.46 -6.72
N PRO A 115 4.46 -12.88 -6.58
CA PRO A 115 5.55 -13.17 -7.49
C PRO A 115 5.84 -14.68 -7.52
N PRO A 116 6.31 -15.22 -8.67
CA PRO A 116 6.60 -16.63 -8.78
C PRO A 116 7.66 -17.03 -7.74
N PRO A 117 7.55 -18.24 -7.16
CA PRO A 117 8.53 -18.72 -6.19
C PRO A 117 9.92 -18.83 -6.85
N PRO A 118 11.00 -18.61 -6.08
CA PRO A 118 12.36 -18.80 -6.59
C PRO A 118 12.58 -20.26 -7.02
N PRO A 119 13.45 -20.51 -8.00
CA PRO A 119 13.74 -21.87 -8.44
C PRO A 119 14.35 -22.70 -7.29
N SER A 120 13.86 -23.92 -7.08
CA SER A 120 14.42 -24.83 -6.07
C SER A 120 15.66 -25.58 -6.55
N THR A 121 15.84 -25.69 -7.86
CA THR A 121 16.92 -26.44 -8.50
C THR A 121 17.67 -25.52 -9.46
N TYR A 122 19.00 -25.63 -9.47
CA TYR A 122 19.85 -24.93 -10.42
C TYR A 122 19.56 -25.41 -11.86
N GLY A 123 19.17 -24.49 -12.73
CA GLY A 123 18.90 -24.74 -14.15
C GLY A 123 19.75 -23.88 -15.09
N GLY A 124 20.85 -23.30 -14.58
CA GLY A 124 21.80 -22.53 -15.38
C GLY A 124 22.74 -23.43 -16.20
N PRO A 125 23.75 -22.84 -16.88
CA PRO A 125 24.75 -23.60 -17.62
C PRO A 125 25.42 -24.66 -16.77
N SER A 126 25.61 -25.86 -17.35
CA SER A 126 26.29 -26.97 -16.68
C SER A 126 27.75 -26.62 -16.41
N ILE A 127 28.23 -26.98 -15.23
CA ILE A 127 29.62 -26.74 -14.83
C ILE A 127 30.44 -27.97 -15.24
N LEU A 128 31.43 -27.76 -16.10
CA LEU A 128 32.32 -28.82 -16.60
C LEU A 128 33.44 -29.16 -15.62
N GLY A 129 33.91 -28.17 -14.86
CA GLY A 129 35.11 -28.33 -14.05
C GLY A 129 35.41 -27.14 -13.16
N ILE A 130 36.13 -27.40 -12.08
CA ILE A 130 36.71 -26.37 -11.21
C ILE A 130 38.22 -26.56 -11.27
N ALA A 131 38.96 -25.49 -11.59
CA ALA A 131 40.41 -25.49 -11.61
C ALA A 131 40.94 -24.23 -10.91
N SER A 132 41.61 -24.42 -9.76
CA SER A 132 41.99 -23.32 -8.86
C SER A 132 40.75 -22.50 -8.46
N ASP A 133 40.73 -21.19 -8.72
CA ASP A 133 39.59 -20.31 -8.43
C ASP A 133 38.70 -20.04 -9.66
N ARG A 134 38.84 -20.86 -10.71
CA ARG A 134 38.12 -20.73 -11.97
C ARG A 134 37.13 -21.86 -12.18
N VAL A 135 35.90 -21.49 -12.52
CA VAL A 135 34.81 -22.41 -12.84
C VAL A 135 34.62 -22.43 -14.35
N TRP A 136 34.75 -23.60 -14.95
CA TRP A 136 34.52 -23.82 -16.37
C TRP A 136 33.06 -24.23 -16.58
N PHE A 137 32.32 -23.41 -17.31
CA PHE A 137 30.96 -23.74 -17.73
C PHE A 137 30.97 -24.40 -19.12
N ASN A 138 29.86 -25.00 -19.51
CA ASN A 138 29.69 -25.66 -20.82
C ASN A 138 29.97 -24.73 -22.02
N ASP A 139 29.90 -23.41 -21.81
CA ASP A 139 30.22 -22.40 -22.83
C ASP A 139 31.73 -22.27 -23.11
N GLY A 140 32.58 -23.03 -22.39
CA GLY A 140 34.02 -23.05 -22.57
C GLY A 140 34.75 -21.82 -22.03
N LYS A 141 34.03 -20.88 -21.39
CA LYS A 141 34.60 -19.67 -20.80
C LYS A 141 34.77 -19.84 -19.28
N PRO A 142 36.00 -19.77 -18.74
CA PRO A 142 36.20 -19.82 -17.31
C PRO A 142 35.71 -18.53 -16.65
N ARG A 143 35.14 -18.65 -15.44
CA ARG A 143 34.72 -17.52 -14.60
C ARG A 143 35.43 -17.56 -13.26
N THR A 144 35.77 -16.37 -12.77
CA THR A 144 36.36 -16.16 -11.44
C THR A 144 35.31 -15.75 -10.42
N ILE A 145 35.65 -15.93 -9.14
CA ILE A 145 34.82 -15.48 -8.03
C ILE A 145 34.66 -13.96 -8.11
N GLY A 146 33.42 -13.47 -8.05
CA GLY A 146 33.14 -12.04 -8.06
C GLY A 146 32.95 -11.41 -9.43
N ASP A 147 33.14 -12.16 -10.52
CA ASP A 147 32.84 -11.71 -11.89
C ASP A 147 31.40 -11.21 -12.01
N GLU A 148 31.16 -10.39 -13.04
CA GLU A 148 29.82 -9.94 -13.41
C GLU A 148 28.92 -11.13 -13.78
N GLU A 149 27.62 -10.94 -13.57
CA GLU A 149 26.61 -11.94 -13.88
C GLU A 149 26.55 -12.16 -15.39
N VAL A 150 26.92 -13.36 -15.85
CA VAL A 150 26.83 -13.74 -17.26
C VAL A 150 25.86 -14.89 -17.41
N ASP A 151 24.93 -14.76 -18.36
CA ASP A 151 23.81 -15.70 -18.56
C ASP A 151 22.95 -15.90 -17.30
N GLY A 152 22.87 -14.86 -16.47
CA GLY A 152 22.13 -14.87 -15.22
C GLY A 152 22.82 -15.62 -14.07
N VAL A 153 24.09 -16.01 -14.23
CA VAL A 153 24.87 -16.75 -13.24
C VAL A 153 26.05 -15.93 -12.73
N ARG A 154 26.21 -15.90 -11.41
CA ARG A 154 27.35 -15.29 -10.72
C ARG A 154 28.02 -16.27 -9.76
N VAL A 155 29.33 -16.42 -9.85
CA VAL A 155 30.11 -17.29 -8.94
C VAL A 155 30.37 -16.56 -7.63
N LEU A 156 29.84 -17.09 -6.53
CA LEU A 156 29.96 -16.50 -5.18
C LEU A 156 31.15 -17.08 -4.42
N ALA A 157 31.30 -18.40 -4.43
CA ALA A 157 32.40 -19.09 -3.76
C ALA A 157 32.68 -20.42 -4.47
N VAL A 158 33.95 -20.84 -4.45
CA VAL A 158 34.40 -22.09 -5.05
C VAL A 158 35.03 -22.93 -3.94
N ASN A 159 34.62 -24.18 -3.80
CA ASN A 159 35.19 -25.15 -2.85
C ASN A 159 35.78 -26.33 -3.64
N PRO A 160 36.95 -26.13 -4.28
CA PRO A 160 37.54 -27.15 -5.13
C PRO A 160 37.98 -28.37 -4.31
N PRO A 161 37.91 -29.58 -4.89
CA PRO A 161 37.34 -29.95 -6.19
C PRO A 161 35.83 -30.28 -6.15
N TRP A 162 35.11 -29.99 -5.07
CA TRP A 162 33.84 -30.65 -4.76
C TRP A 162 32.60 -29.89 -5.20
N ASP A 163 32.47 -28.63 -4.78
CA ASP A 163 31.26 -27.85 -4.95
C ASP A 163 31.54 -26.39 -5.27
N VAL A 164 30.56 -25.72 -5.85
CA VAL A 164 30.59 -24.30 -6.14
C VAL A 164 29.28 -23.65 -5.73
N ARG A 165 29.37 -22.50 -5.05
CA ARG A 165 28.22 -21.66 -4.74
C ARG A 165 28.03 -20.64 -5.85
N VAL A 166 26.90 -20.73 -6.53
CA VAL A 166 26.51 -19.83 -7.62
C VAL A 166 25.20 -19.14 -7.30
N ARG A 167 25.05 -17.89 -7.72
CA ARG A 167 23.79 -17.16 -7.70
C ARG A 167 23.19 -17.22 -9.10
N TRP A 168 21.97 -17.75 -9.22
CA TRP A 168 21.22 -17.82 -10.47
C TRP A 168 19.79 -17.33 -10.22
N ARG A 169 19.30 -16.39 -11.05
CA ARG A 169 17.95 -15.79 -10.90
C ARG A 169 17.66 -15.29 -9.48
N ASN A 170 18.62 -14.61 -8.86
CA ASN A 170 18.56 -14.11 -7.47
C ASN A 170 18.44 -15.18 -6.38
N ALA A 171 18.58 -16.46 -6.70
CA ALA A 171 18.66 -17.55 -5.72
C ALA A 171 20.10 -18.09 -5.65
N GLU A 172 20.54 -18.50 -4.46
CA GLU A 172 21.84 -19.11 -4.25
C GLU A 172 21.73 -20.64 -4.32
N PHE A 173 22.61 -21.25 -5.09
CA PHE A 173 22.68 -22.69 -5.27
C PHE A 173 24.08 -23.18 -4.92
N THR A 174 24.14 -24.33 -4.27
CA THR A 174 25.39 -25.08 -4.10
C THR A 174 25.34 -26.24 -5.08
N VAL A 175 26.14 -26.16 -6.15
CA VAL A 175 26.19 -27.19 -7.19
C VAL A 175 27.39 -28.09 -6.93
N SER A 176 27.12 -29.37 -6.65
CA SER A 176 28.17 -30.39 -6.52
C SER A 176 28.63 -30.83 -7.89
N LEU A 177 29.95 -30.88 -8.10
CA LEU A 177 30.55 -31.36 -9.34
C LEU A 177 30.65 -32.89 -9.40
N PHE A 178 30.73 -33.53 -8.24
CA PHE A 178 30.90 -34.97 -8.11
C PHE A 178 29.91 -35.55 -7.10
N ASP A 179 29.23 -36.63 -7.47
CA ASP A 179 28.43 -37.43 -6.54
C ASP A 179 29.36 -38.27 -5.66
N ARG A 180 29.65 -37.80 -4.44
CA ARG A 180 30.55 -38.50 -3.50
C ARG A 180 30.10 -39.92 -3.15
N ASP A 181 28.80 -40.17 -3.21
CA ASP A 181 28.21 -41.44 -2.73
C ASP A 181 28.10 -42.52 -3.82
N LYS A 182 28.52 -42.24 -5.06
CA LYS A 182 28.57 -43.24 -6.14
C LYS A 182 29.99 -43.67 -6.50
N VAL A 183 30.89 -43.70 -5.52
CA VAL A 183 32.07 -44.55 -5.65
C VAL A 183 31.57 -45.99 -5.62
N VAL A 184 31.32 -46.55 -6.80
CA VAL A 184 31.07 -47.97 -7.02
C VAL A 184 32.35 -48.69 -6.66
N TYR A 185 32.54 -48.97 -5.36
CA TYR A 185 33.48 -49.98 -4.95
C TYR A 185 32.98 -51.29 -5.56
N PRO A 186 33.76 -51.98 -6.40
CA PRO A 186 33.40 -53.34 -6.79
C PRO A 186 33.20 -54.10 -5.49
N ALA A 187 32.03 -54.72 -5.33
CA ALA A 187 31.73 -55.53 -4.16
C ALA A 187 32.92 -56.47 -3.95
N LYS A 188 33.61 -56.34 -2.81
CA LYS A 188 34.72 -57.21 -2.45
C LYS A 188 34.21 -58.65 -2.66
N PRO A 189 34.84 -59.48 -3.51
CA PRO A 189 34.39 -60.84 -3.71
C PRO A 189 34.32 -61.48 -2.33
N ALA A 190 33.13 -61.94 -1.95
CA ALA A 190 32.94 -62.67 -0.72
C ALA A 190 33.91 -63.85 -0.76
N ASP A 191 34.81 -63.92 0.23
CA ASP A 191 35.61 -65.12 0.48
C ASP A 191 34.63 -66.26 0.78
N THR A 192 34.30 -67.03 -0.26
CA THR A 192 33.49 -68.24 -0.17
C THR A 192 34.32 -69.29 0.59
N LYS A 193 34.23 -69.25 1.92
CA LYS A 193 34.69 -70.36 2.77
C LYS A 193 33.86 -71.61 2.41
N PRO A 194 34.49 -72.75 2.09
CA PRO A 194 33.78 -73.99 1.77
C PRO A 194 32.91 -74.45 2.95
N ALA A 195 31.74 -74.96 2.58
CA ALA A 195 30.68 -75.42 3.46
C ALA A 195 31.07 -76.66 4.30
N ASP A 196 30.74 -76.63 5.58
CA ASP A 196 30.52 -77.85 6.38
C ASP A 196 29.06 -78.33 6.18
N PRO A 197 28.80 -79.65 6.09
CA PRO A 197 27.47 -80.20 5.84
C PRO A 197 26.62 -80.35 7.13
N LYS A 198 25.34 -79.97 6.98
CA LYS A 198 24.06 -80.28 7.68
C LYS A 198 24.04 -81.34 8.82
N PRO A 199 23.14 -81.24 9.83
CA PRO A 199 21.69 -81.63 9.70
C PRO A 199 20.71 -80.67 10.42
N ALA A 200 19.63 -80.17 9.79
CA ALA A 200 18.25 -80.72 9.75
C ALA A 200 17.46 -80.75 11.09
N ASP A 201 16.38 -79.95 11.10
CA ASP A 201 15.10 -80.02 11.87
C ASP A 201 15.06 -79.72 13.38
N ASP A 202 14.38 -78.65 13.82
CA ASP A 202 12.93 -78.62 14.19
C ASP A 202 12.49 -77.22 14.74
N PRO A 203 11.20 -76.95 15.08
CA PRO A 203 10.49 -75.70 14.75
C PRO A 203 10.39 -74.64 15.88
N ALA A 204 9.86 -73.47 15.51
CA ALA A 204 9.50 -72.32 16.37
C ALA A 204 8.66 -72.70 17.61
N PRO A 205 8.78 -71.96 18.73
CA PRO A 205 7.81 -70.86 18.96
C PRO A 205 8.32 -69.68 19.84
N GLY A 206 7.74 -68.49 19.65
CA GLY A 206 7.82 -67.34 20.58
C GLY A 206 8.28 -66.04 19.89
N ALA A 207 7.43 -65.07 19.48
CA ALA A 207 6.52 -64.26 20.31
C ALA A 207 7.23 -63.81 21.60
N SER A 208 7.52 -62.54 21.90
CA SER A 208 7.00 -61.20 21.57
C SER A 208 7.89 -60.20 22.37
N PRO A 209 7.54 -58.91 22.58
CA PRO A 209 7.03 -57.86 21.69
C PRO A 209 7.89 -56.56 21.74
N THR A 210 7.66 -55.70 20.75
CA THR A 210 7.89 -54.25 20.83
C THR A 210 7.09 -53.64 21.99
N PRO A 211 7.69 -52.79 22.86
CA PRO A 211 6.92 -51.99 23.80
C PRO A 211 6.45 -50.70 23.12
N GLU A 212 5.15 -50.62 22.89
CA GLU A 212 4.37 -49.39 22.78
C GLU A 212 3.28 -49.46 23.86
N PRO A 213 3.10 -48.42 24.71
CA PRO A 213 1.77 -47.82 24.89
C PRO A 213 1.79 -46.35 25.41
N PRO A 214 0.63 -45.64 25.61
CA PRO A 214 -0.74 -45.91 25.17
C PRO A 214 -1.51 -44.72 24.54
N ALA A 215 -2.40 -45.09 23.61
CA ALA A 215 -3.79 -44.67 23.34
C ALA A 215 -4.43 -43.40 23.95
N SER A 216 -5.19 -42.69 23.08
CA SER A 216 -6.62 -42.37 23.31
C SER A 216 -7.35 -41.99 22.00
N PRO A 217 -8.69 -42.14 21.92
CA PRO A 217 -9.30 -43.03 20.94
C PRO A 217 -10.24 -42.37 19.91
N ALA A 218 -10.44 -43.15 18.84
CA ALA A 218 -11.61 -43.36 17.98
C ALA A 218 -12.77 -42.35 17.96
N SER A 219 -13.17 -41.99 16.74
CA SER A 219 -14.58 -42.08 16.35
C SER A 219 -14.68 -42.58 14.91
N GLU A 220 -15.17 -43.81 14.77
CA GLU A 220 -15.67 -44.40 13.54
C GLU A 220 -17.00 -43.74 13.16
N SER A 221 -17.30 -43.66 11.85
CA SER A 221 -18.63 -44.00 11.31
C SER A 221 -18.59 -44.04 9.78
N SER A 222 -18.69 -45.26 9.26
CA SER A 222 -19.58 -45.72 8.16
C SER A 222 -19.92 -44.73 7.04
N GLY A 223 -19.81 -45.03 5.74
CA GLY A 223 -19.81 -46.31 5.04
C GLY A 223 -20.51 -46.11 3.67
N ALA A 224 -20.52 -47.18 2.86
CA ALA A 224 -21.31 -47.39 1.65
C ALA A 224 -20.75 -46.92 0.28
N THR A 225 -20.05 -47.89 -0.31
CA THR A 225 -19.99 -48.28 -1.72
C THR A 225 -21.29 -48.11 -2.53
N ASN A 226 -21.18 -47.67 -3.79
CA ASN A 226 -21.67 -48.41 -4.95
C ASN A 226 -21.24 -47.74 -6.27
N GLY A 227 -20.80 -48.55 -7.24
CA GLY A 227 -20.38 -48.12 -8.56
C GLY A 227 -21.50 -48.11 -9.62
N THR A 228 -21.19 -47.42 -10.73
CA THR A 228 -21.61 -47.69 -12.13
C THR A 228 -23.11 -47.47 -12.44
N PRO A 229 -23.55 -46.78 -13.53
CA PRO A 229 -23.09 -46.98 -14.92
C PRO A 229 -23.03 -45.76 -15.86
N ASP A 230 -22.36 -46.03 -16.98
CA ASP A 230 -22.23 -45.29 -18.24
C ASP A 230 -23.56 -45.22 -19.05
N LEU A 231 -23.64 -44.26 -20.00
CA LEU A 231 -24.66 -43.96 -21.06
C LEU A 231 -25.87 -43.05 -20.73
N PRO A 232 -26.49 -42.33 -21.72
CA PRO A 232 -26.05 -41.94 -23.07
C PRO A 232 -26.21 -40.42 -23.40
N LYS A 233 -25.56 -39.99 -24.47
CA LYS A 233 -25.63 -38.66 -25.11
C LYS A 233 -27.02 -38.37 -25.72
N PRO A 234 -27.67 -37.23 -25.44
CA PRO A 234 -28.88 -36.81 -26.14
C PRO A 234 -28.59 -36.24 -27.55
N PRO A 235 -29.46 -36.49 -28.55
CA PRO A 235 -29.33 -35.98 -29.92
C PRO A 235 -29.71 -34.49 -30.05
N ALA A 236 -29.22 -33.89 -31.14
CA ALA A 236 -29.48 -32.53 -31.55
C ALA A 236 -30.96 -32.26 -31.92
N PRO A 237 -31.48 -31.05 -31.71
CA PRO A 237 -32.66 -30.56 -32.40
C PRO A 237 -32.27 -29.81 -33.68
N THR A 238 -32.81 -30.27 -34.80
CA THR A 238 -32.79 -29.64 -36.13
C THR A 238 -34.00 -28.68 -36.28
N ASP A 239 -33.74 -27.45 -36.77
CA ASP A 239 -34.51 -26.49 -37.61
C ASP A 239 -36.07 -26.48 -37.61
N PRO A 240 -36.75 -25.31 -37.79
CA PRO A 240 -36.60 -24.48 -39.00
C PRO A 240 -36.85 -22.95 -38.88
N SER A 241 -36.45 -22.23 -39.93
CA SER A 241 -37.08 -21.00 -40.49
C SER A 241 -36.23 -19.72 -40.44
N GLY A 242 -35.78 -19.30 -41.62
CA GLY A 242 -35.34 -17.94 -41.91
C GLY A 242 -36.49 -16.91 -41.83
N PRO A 243 -36.21 -15.63 -42.15
CA PRO A 243 -35.97 -15.29 -43.55
C PRO A 243 -34.80 -14.33 -43.82
N GLU A 244 -34.42 -14.35 -45.09
CA GLU A 244 -33.69 -13.37 -45.89
C GLU A 244 -33.55 -11.96 -45.31
N LYS A 245 -32.31 -11.45 -45.35
CA LYS A 245 -32.05 -10.03 -45.54
C LYS A 245 -31.05 -9.84 -46.70
N PRO A 246 -31.44 -9.19 -47.81
CA PRO A 246 -30.55 -8.83 -48.91
C PRO A 246 -29.85 -7.46 -48.61
N PRO A 247 -29.12 -6.88 -49.56
CA PRO A 247 -27.66 -6.89 -49.68
C PRO A 247 -26.99 -5.62 -49.13
N ALA A 248 -25.66 -5.70 -49.01
CA ALA A 248 -24.77 -4.60 -48.66
C ALA A 248 -24.93 -3.36 -49.55
N GLU A 249 -25.03 -2.20 -48.91
CA GLU A 249 -24.86 -0.88 -49.53
C GLU A 249 -23.45 -0.38 -49.21
N PRO A 250 -22.61 -0.02 -50.20
CA PRO A 250 -21.27 0.49 -49.97
C PRO A 250 -21.26 2.03 -49.90
N GLY A 251 -20.60 2.57 -48.88
CA GLY A 251 -19.87 3.83 -48.97
C GLY A 251 -20.67 5.12 -48.77
N GLY A 252 -20.52 5.71 -47.58
CA GLY A 252 -20.80 7.11 -47.31
C GLY A 252 -19.80 7.67 -46.28
N PRO A 253 -19.16 8.82 -46.54
CA PRO A 253 -17.91 9.24 -45.88
C PRO A 253 -18.10 9.82 -44.47
N ALA A 254 -17.02 9.73 -43.71
CA ALA A 254 -16.82 10.31 -42.39
C ALA A 254 -17.14 11.82 -42.33
N PRO A 255 -17.73 12.29 -41.22
CA PRO A 255 -17.44 13.61 -40.69
C PRO A 255 -16.41 13.50 -39.54
N ALA A 256 -15.40 14.35 -39.65
CA ALA A 256 -14.39 14.58 -38.64
C ALA A 256 -15.03 14.99 -37.30
N ASN A 257 -14.76 14.24 -36.24
CA ASN A 257 -14.93 14.71 -34.88
C ASN A 257 -13.61 15.32 -34.42
N GLU A 258 -13.53 16.65 -34.50
CA GLU A 258 -12.51 17.43 -33.82
C GLU A 258 -12.64 17.19 -32.32
N SER A 259 -11.69 16.44 -31.76
CA SER A 259 -11.53 16.32 -30.32
C SER A 259 -10.87 17.59 -29.80
N THR A 260 -11.67 18.55 -29.35
CA THR A 260 -11.16 19.63 -28.50
C THR A 260 -11.04 19.09 -27.08
N THR A 261 -9.81 18.79 -26.68
CA THR A 261 -9.43 18.47 -25.30
C THR A 261 -9.58 19.71 -24.44
N ASP A 262 -10.73 19.85 -23.77
CA ASP A 262 -10.92 20.82 -22.70
C ASP A 262 -10.15 20.33 -21.46
N THR A 263 -8.90 20.78 -21.35
CA THR A 263 -8.03 20.52 -20.20
C THR A 263 -8.32 21.59 -19.15
N PRO A 264 -8.75 21.24 -17.93
CA PRO A 264 -8.95 22.24 -16.87
C PRO A 264 -7.60 22.89 -16.49
N PRO A 265 -7.55 24.20 -16.24
CA PRO A 265 -6.32 24.89 -15.87
C PRO A 265 -5.84 24.40 -14.50
N MET A 266 -4.58 23.95 -14.45
CA MET A 266 -3.89 23.69 -13.19
C MET A 266 -3.81 24.97 -12.35
N PRO A 267 -3.91 24.89 -11.01
CA PRO A 267 -3.68 26.04 -10.13
C PRO A 267 -2.23 26.53 -10.20
N PRO A 268 -1.97 27.84 -9.99
CA PRO A 268 -0.63 28.38 -10.05
C PRO A 268 0.26 27.77 -8.95
N THR A 269 1.43 27.30 -9.39
CA THR A 269 2.56 26.89 -8.56
C THR A 269 2.97 28.04 -7.63
N SER A 270 2.89 27.81 -6.32
CA SER A 270 3.47 28.69 -5.30
C SER A 270 4.97 28.88 -5.56
N PRO A 271 5.52 30.10 -5.48
CA PRO A 271 6.96 30.31 -5.54
C PRO A 271 7.64 29.70 -4.30
N PRO A 272 8.86 29.16 -4.44
CA PRO A 272 9.62 28.62 -3.32
C PRO A 272 10.00 29.73 -2.33
N ALA A 273 9.96 29.37 -1.05
CA ALA A 273 10.42 30.20 0.05
C ALA A 273 11.87 30.66 -0.18
N GLU A 274 12.06 31.97 -0.27
CA GLU A 274 13.37 32.58 -0.07
C GLU A 274 13.70 32.53 1.42
N ASP A 275 14.64 31.67 1.79
CA ASP A 275 15.56 31.90 2.89
C ASP A 275 16.96 31.85 2.26
N PRO A 276 17.74 32.95 2.33
CA PRO A 276 18.90 32.85 3.20
C PRO A 276 19.29 34.18 3.86
N THR A 277 19.42 34.16 5.18
CA THR A 277 20.67 34.50 5.89
C THR A 277 21.62 35.52 5.20
N ARG A 278 21.53 36.80 5.57
CA ARG A 278 22.70 37.65 5.88
C ARG A 278 22.32 38.92 6.63
#